data_AF-A0A5U9VWB9-F1
#
_entry.id   AF-A0A5U9VWB9-F1
#
_cell.length_a   1.000
_cell.length_b   1.000
_cell.length_c   1.000
_cell.angle_alpha   90.00
_cell.angle_beta   90.00
_cell.angle_gamma   90.00
#
_symmetry.space_group_name_H-M   'P 1'
#
loop_
_entity.id
_entity.type
_entity.pdbx_description
1 polymer ?
#
loop_
_entity_poly.entity_id
_entity_poly.type
_entity_poly.pdbx_seq_one_letter_code
_entity_poly.pdbx_strand_id
1 'polypeptide(L)' 'MAAENKLSGKRIKTLLGKPQDKQQVISESRDLSIRVSQNGAVSFVIFYSVGRKGNTALFG' A
#
# COMPACT_ATOMS: atom_id res chain seq x y z
N MET A 1 -14.02 0.18 -18.68
CA MET A 1 -12.95 1.04 -18.14
C MET A 1 -12.29 0.27 -17.00
N ALA A 2 -11.16 -0.39 -17.25
CA ALA A 2 -10.42 -1.08 -16.21
C ALA A 2 -9.66 -0.02 -15.40
N ALA A 3 -9.97 0.13 -14.12
CA ALA A 3 -9.13 0.92 -13.23
C ALA A 3 -7.73 0.30 -13.25
N GLU A 4 -6.74 1.03 -13.74
CA GLU A 4 -5.34 0.61 -13.73
C GLU A 4 -4.91 0.39 -12.29
N ASN A 5 -4.85 -0.87 -11.89
CA ASN A 5 -4.34 -1.28 -10.60
C ASN A 5 -2.81 -1.16 -10.62
N LYS A 6 -2.24 -0.32 -9.76
CA LYS A 6 -0.80 0.00 -9.75
C LYS A 6 0.06 -1.18 -9.26
N LEU A 7 -0.55 -2.08 -8.48
CA LEU A 7 0.00 -3.30 -7.93
C LEU A 7 -0.63 -4.50 -8.61
N SER A 8 -0.13 -4.79 -9.80
CA SER A 8 -0.43 -6.07 -10.45
C SER A 8 -0.05 -7.25 -9.54
N GLY A 9 -0.80 -8.35 -9.64
CA GLY A 9 -0.49 -9.58 -8.91
C GLY A 9 0.93 -10.09 -9.21
N LYS A 10 1.48 -9.82 -10.40
CA LYS A 10 2.87 -10.14 -10.75
C LYS A 10 3.85 -9.38 -9.86
N ARG A 11 3.63 -8.09 -9.61
CA ARG A 11 4.47 -7.26 -8.74
C ARG A 11 4.39 -7.70 -7.28
N ILE A 12 3.22 -8.08 -6.80
CA ILE A 12 3.05 -8.61 -5.43
C ILE A 12 3.84 -9.92 -5.27
N LYS A 13 3.73 -10.83 -6.25
CA LYS A 13 4.46 -12.11 -6.25
C LYS A 13 5.98 -11.91 -6.28
N THR A 14 6.49 -10.87 -6.93
CA THR A 14 7.93 -10.58 -6.92
C THR A 14 8.44 -10.05 -5.58
N LEU A 15 7.57 -9.44 -4.76
CA LEU A 15 7.92 -8.91 -3.44
C LEU A 15 7.81 -9.99 -2.35
N LEU A 16 6.87 -10.93 -2.52
CA LEU A 16 6.61 -11.98 -1.55
C LEU A 16 7.84 -12.89 -1.35
N GLY A 17 8.26 -13.02 -0.10
CA GLY A 17 9.40 -13.86 0.32
C GLY A 17 10.76 -13.32 -0.12
N LYS A 18 10.83 -12.11 -0.69
CA LYS A 18 12.09 -11.46 -1.05
C LYS A 18 12.52 -10.49 0.05
N PRO A 19 13.70 -10.70 0.67
CA PRO A 19 14.26 -9.76 1.61
C PRO A 19 14.33 -8.35 1.02
N GLN A 20 14.02 -7.35 1.84
CA GLN A 20 14.08 -5.94 1.50
C GLN A 20 15.05 -5.24 2.44
N ASP A 21 15.81 -4.27 1.94
CA ASP A 21 16.74 -3.47 2.76
C ASP A 21 16.03 -2.80 3.95
N LYS A 22 14.77 -2.39 3.71
CA LYS A 22 13.90 -1.78 4.71
C LYS A 22 12.45 -2.17 4.46
N GLN A 23 11.62 -2.00 5.48
CA GLN A 23 10.17 -2.08 5.33
C GLN A 23 9.69 -0.99 4.37
N GLN A 24 8.75 -1.32 3.48
CA GLN A 24 8.20 -0.41 2.50
C GLN A 24 6.67 -0.40 2.56
N VAL A 25 6.07 0.74 2.22
CA VAL A 25 4.63 0.86 1.97
C VAL A 25 4.46 1.32 0.53
N ILE A 26 3.70 0.56 -0.26
CA ILE A 26 3.46 0.82 -1.68
C ILE A 26 1.96 1.07 -1.85
N SER A 27 1.60 2.28 -2.26
CA SER A 27 0.20 2.66 -2.43
C SER A 27 -0.39 2.09 -3.72
N GLU A 28 -1.58 1.51 -3.58
CA GLU A 28 -2.40 1.03 -4.68
C GLU A 28 -3.40 2.10 -5.10
N SER A 29 -4.20 2.55 -4.13
CA SER A 29 -5.20 3.60 -4.27
C SER A 29 -5.08 4.59 -3.11
N ARG A 30 -6.00 5.55 -3.01
CA ARG A 30 -6.02 6.55 -1.92
C ARG A 30 -6.07 5.90 -0.54
N ASP A 31 -6.81 4.80 -0.42
CA ASP A 31 -7.12 4.19 0.86
C ASP A 31 -6.51 2.79 1.00
N LEU A 32 -5.94 2.22 -0.07
CA LEU A 32 -5.33 0.89 -0.06
C LEU A 32 -3.84 0.96 -0.40
N SER A 33 -3.04 0.28 0.40
CA SER A 33 -1.61 0.06 0.17
C SER A 33 -1.23 -1.38 0.50
N ILE A 34 -0.06 -1.81 0.05
CA ILE A 34 0.61 -2.97 0.63
C ILE A 34 1.79 -2.53 1.49
N ARG A 35 2.03 -3.23 2.59
CA ARG A 35 3.25 -3.14 3.37
C ARG A 35 4.10 -4.37 3.07
N VAL A 36 5.37 -4.17 2.73
CA VAL A 36 6.37 -5.22 2.55
C VAL A 36 7.36 -5.12 3.70
N SER A 37 7.46 -6.16 4.52
CA SER A 37 8.44 -6.22 5.61
C SER A 37 9.84 -6.50 5.08
N GLN A 38 10.85 -6.33 5.95
CA GLN A 38 12.26 -6.65 5.60
C GLN A 38 12.48 -8.12 5.23
N ASN A 39 11.68 -9.06 5.76
CA ASN A 39 11.75 -10.47 5.38
C ASN A 39 10.87 -10.83 4.16
N GLY A 40 10.25 -9.85 3.49
CA GLY A 40 9.45 -10.07 2.29
C GLY A 40 8.02 -10.54 2.55
N ALA A 41 7.51 -10.46 3.77
CA ALA A 41 6.08 -10.66 4.02
C ALA A 41 5.29 -9.47 3.46
N VAL A 42 4.18 -9.77 2.78
CA VAL A 42 3.31 -8.74 2.19
C VAL A 42 1.98 -8.72 2.95
N SER A 43 1.55 -7.53 3.37
CA SER A 43 0.25 -7.32 4.03
C SER A 43 -0.52 -6.21 3.32
N PHE A 44 -1.83 -6.35 3.16
CA PHE A 44 -2.68 -5.26 2.73
C PHE A 44 -2.97 -4.32 3.90
N VAL A 45 -2.93 -3.02 3.64
CA VAL A 45 -3.16 -1.96 4.62
C VAL A 45 -4.24 -1.03 4.07
N ILE A 46 -5.32 -0.88 4.82
CA ILE A 46 -6.39 0.06 4.52
C ILE A 46 -6.29 1.24 5.48
N PHE A 47 -6.28 2.45 4.93
CA PHE A 47 -6.35 3.69 5.70
C PHE A 47 -7.77 4.24 5.61
N TYR A 48 -8.40 4.45 6.76
CA TYR A 48 -9.70 5.10 6.83
C TYR A 48 -9.76 6.01 8.06
N SER A 49 -10.60 7.05 7.99
CA SER A 49 -10.86 7.95 9.10
C SER A 49 -12.35 8.00 9.40
N VAL A 50 -12.72 7.80 10.67
CA VAL A 50 -14.11 7.93 11.13
C VAL A 50 -14.24 9.28 11.83
N GLY A 51 -15.21 10.10 11.42
CA GLY A 51 -15.58 11.33 12.14
C GLY A 51 -14.85 12.62 11.76
N ARG A 52 -14.33 12.78 10.53
CA ARG A 52 -13.74 14.06 10.08
C ARG A 52 -14.79 15.16 9.95
N LYS A 53 -14.95 15.99 10.98
CA LYS A 53 -15.57 17.32 10.88
C LYS A 53 -14.48 18.31 10.44
N GLY A 54 -14.48 18.71 9.16
CA GLY A 54 -13.70 19.86 8.67
C GLY A 54 -12.25 19.58 8.25
N ASN A 55 -12.02 19.71 6.94
CA ASN A 55 -10.82 20.19 6.23
C ASN A 55 -9.45 20.16 6.94
N THR A 56 -8.53 19.29 6.49
CA THR A 56 -7.10 19.65 6.38
C THR A 56 -6.37 18.66 5.46
N ALA A 57 -5.58 19.23 4.55
CA ALA A 57 -4.73 18.54 3.59
C ALA A 57 -3.85 17.47 4.27
N LEU A 58 -3.88 16.25 3.74
CA LEU A 58 -2.82 15.27 3.96
C LEU A 58 -2.13 15.11 2.62
N PHE A 59 -1.14 15.96 2.35
CA PHE A 59 0.10 15.73 1.61
C PHE A 59 0.78 17.10 1.50
N GLY A 60 1.49 17.46 2.58
CA GLY A 60 2.59 18.43 2.59
C GLY A 60 3.86 17.69 2.96
#